data_AF-A0A9D8AMA4-F1
#
_entry.id   AF-A0A9D8AMA4-F1
#
_cell.length_a   1.000
_cell.length_b   1.000
_cell.length_c   1.000
_cell.angle_alpha   90.00
_cell.angle_beta   90.00
_cell.angle_gamma   90.00
#
_symmetry.space_group_name_H-M   'P 1'
#
loop_
_entity.id
_entity.type
_entity.pdbx_description
1 polymer ?
#
loop_
_entity_poly.entity_id
_entity_poly.type
_entity_poly.pdbx_seq_one_letter_code
_entity_poly.pdbx_strand_id
1 'polypeptide(L)'
;MANYIATAKESYDFPDYSEQCPLCEGKDCAVRIGFYYRKQVVMFFIAYSDVPIPRWLCRKKGHLKTRHRTFSLLPSALIPYHSHDLSLISETVKHKQQTPGATFEQTKSFISNKGIETDISL
;
A
#
# COMPACT_ATOMS: atom_id res chain seq x y z
N MET A 1 -19.97 -17.13 -2.32
CA MET A 1 -20.07 -15.96 -3.22
C MET A 1 -20.63 -14.81 -2.40
N ALA A 2 -19.83 -13.79 -2.10
CA ALA A 2 -20.32 -12.57 -1.45
C ALA A 2 -20.34 -11.46 -2.53
N ASN A 3 -21.53 -11.10 -2.96
CA ASN A 3 -21.75 -9.98 -3.87
C ASN A 3 -21.64 -8.67 -3.08
N TYR A 4 -20.49 -8.03 -3.12
CA TYR A 4 -20.37 -6.62 -2.72
C TYR A 4 -20.64 -5.74 -3.95
N ILE A 5 -21.91 -5.38 -4.14
CA ILE A 5 -22.28 -4.29 -5.04
C ILE A 5 -21.93 -2.99 -4.32
N ALA A 6 -20.77 -2.42 -4.64
CA ALA A 6 -20.37 -1.10 -4.15
C ALA A 6 -21.22 -0.01 -4.83
N THR A 7 -22.41 0.25 -4.29
CA THR A 7 -23.20 1.43 -4.62
C THR A 7 -22.56 2.65 -3.95
N ALA A 8 -21.80 3.44 -4.71
CA ALA A 8 -21.46 4.88 -4.62
C ALA A 8 -21.65 5.72 -3.31
N LYS A 9 -21.69 5.15 -2.11
CA LYS A 9 -22.05 5.89 -0.88
C LYS A 9 -21.48 5.29 0.42
N GLU A 10 -20.27 4.75 0.40
CA GLU A 10 -19.51 4.51 1.63
C GLU A 10 -18.53 5.67 1.83
N SER A 11 -18.76 6.51 2.84
CA SER A 11 -17.82 7.55 3.25
C SER A 11 -16.65 6.90 3.96
N TYR A 12 -15.68 6.37 3.20
CA TYR A 12 -14.38 6.04 3.78
C TYR A 12 -13.80 7.31 4.41
N ASP A 13 -13.38 7.20 5.67
CA ASP A 13 -12.80 8.30 6.44
C ASP A 13 -11.34 8.53 6.00
N PHE A 14 -11.19 9.11 4.81
CA PHE A 14 -9.90 9.48 4.26
C PHE A 14 -9.46 10.84 4.81
N PRO A 15 -8.15 11.03 5.02
CA PRO A 15 -7.64 12.29 5.54
C PRO A 15 -7.98 13.47 4.63
N ASP A 16 -8.24 14.61 5.25
CA ASP A 16 -8.35 15.88 4.56
C ASP A 16 -6.97 16.55 4.47
N TYR A 17 -6.65 17.03 3.26
CA TYR A 17 -5.42 17.76 2.94
C TYR A 17 -5.73 19.19 2.45
N SER A 18 -6.89 19.72 2.84
CA SER A 18 -7.31 21.11 2.57
C SER A 18 -6.32 22.12 3.14
N GLU A 19 -5.87 21.95 4.38
CA GLU A 19 -4.94 22.90 5.02
C GLU A 19 -3.54 22.87 4.37
N GLN A 20 -3.06 21.70 3.94
CA GLN A 20 -1.73 21.58 3.34
C GLN A 20 -1.62 20.37 2.40
N CYS A 21 -1.25 20.62 1.13
CA CYS A 21 -0.97 19.55 0.18
C CYS A 21 0.38 18.86 0.45
N PRO A 22 0.43 17.52 0.61
CA PRO A 22 1.67 16.80 0.88
C PRO A 22 2.75 16.93 -0.21
N LEU A 23 2.37 17.28 -1.45
CA LEU A 23 3.34 17.37 -2.56
C LEU A 23 3.97 18.75 -2.72
N CYS A 24 3.22 19.83 -2.45
CA CYS A 24 3.67 21.19 -2.73
C CYS A 24 3.40 22.19 -1.60
N GLU A 25 2.93 21.71 -0.45
CA GLU A 25 2.70 22.49 0.78
C GLU A 25 1.65 23.62 0.64
N GLY A 26 0.97 23.73 -0.50
CA GLY A 26 -0.05 24.76 -0.75
C GLY A 26 -1.39 24.43 -0.10
N LYS A 27 -2.06 25.47 0.44
CA LYS A 27 -3.42 25.40 0.99
C LYS A 27 -4.46 25.21 -0.13
N ASP A 28 -5.52 24.47 0.17
CA ASP A 28 -6.61 24.06 -0.71
C ASP A 28 -6.09 23.52 -2.05
N CYS A 29 -5.05 22.69 -2.03
CA CYS A 29 -4.35 22.29 -3.25
C CYS A 29 -4.57 20.81 -3.61
N ALA A 30 -4.64 19.92 -2.63
CA ALA A 30 -4.86 18.50 -2.85
C ALA A 30 -6.37 18.23 -3.07
N VAL A 31 -6.75 17.82 -4.28
CA VAL A 31 -8.14 17.49 -4.62
C VAL A 31 -8.29 15.99 -4.72
N ARG A 32 -9.25 15.40 -3.98
CA ARG A 32 -9.55 13.97 -4.07
C ARG A 32 -10.11 13.63 -5.45
N ILE A 33 -9.49 12.68 -6.15
CA ILE A 33 -9.88 12.23 -7.51
C ILE A 33 -10.49 10.82 -7.51
N GLY A 34 -10.92 10.35 -6.34
CA GLY A 34 -11.49 9.02 -6.11
C GLY A 34 -10.51 8.07 -5.44
N PHE A 35 -10.70 6.77 -5.65
CA PHE A 35 -9.87 5.70 -5.12
C PHE A 35 -9.72 4.58 -6.17
N TYR A 36 -8.83 3.63 -5.90
CA TYR A 36 -8.79 2.34 -6.59
C TYR A 36 -8.74 1.23 -5.55
N TYR A 37 -9.19 0.03 -5.90
CA TYR A 37 -9.14 -1.11 -4.98
C TYR A 37 -7.85 -1.90 -5.13
N ARG A 38 -7.16 -2.15 -4.03
CA ARG A 38 -6.16 -3.21 -3.93
C ARG A 38 -6.88 -4.51 -3.60
N LYS A 39 -6.72 -5.51 -4.46
CA LYS A 39 -7.41 -6.80 -4.30
C LYS A 39 -7.03 -7.51 -3.01
N GLN A 40 -5.78 -7.38 -2.60
CA GLN A 40 -5.29 -7.97 -1.38
C GLN A 40 -4.20 -7.09 -0.79
N VAL A 41 -4.23 -6.95 0.54
CA VAL A 41 -3.24 -6.24 1.34
C VAL A 41 -3.01 -7.07 2.59
N VAL A 42 -1.75 -7.35 2.93
CA VAL A 42 -1.37 -8.01 4.19
C VAL A 42 -0.69 -6.99 5.06
N MET A 43 -1.30 -6.72 6.20
CA MET A 43 -0.72 -5.90 7.26
C MET A 43 -0.69 -6.72 8.53
N PHE A 44 0.47 -6.76 9.18
CA PHE A 44 0.64 -7.51 10.43
C PHE A 44 0.17 -8.98 10.33
N PHE A 45 0.45 -9.63 9.20
CA PHE A 45 0.01 -11.01 8.87
C PHE A 45 -1.52 -11.22 8.77
N ILE A 46 -2.30 -10.14 8.74
CA ILE A 46 -3.74 -10.17 8.51
C ILE A 46 -3.99 -9.76 7.06
N ALA A 47 -4.69 -10.61 6.32
CA ALA A 47 -5.09 -10.34 4.94
C ALA A 47 -6.40 -9.55 4.90
N TYR A 48 -6.38 -8.44 4.16
CA TYR A 48 -7.52 -7.59 3.86
C TYR A 48 -7.78 -7.65 2.36
N SER A 49 -9.05 -7.75 1.98
CA SER A 49 -9.49 -7.79 0.59
C SER A 49 -10.20 -6.51 0.19
N ASP A 50 -10.11 -6.16 -1.11
CA ASP A 50 -10.75 -4.99 -1.71
C ASP A 50 -10.54 -3.70 -0.89
N VAL A 51 -9.27 -3.43 -0.54
CA VAL A 51 -8.89 -2.26 0.25
C VAL A 51 -8.92 -1.01 -0.62
N PRO A 52 -9.72 0.02 -0.28
CA PRO A 52 -9.80 1.24 -1.06
C PRO A 52 -8.58 2.12 -0.80
N ILE A 53 -7.86 2.45 -1.87
CA ILE A 53 -6.69 3.33 -1.83
C ILE A 53 -7.07 4.71 -2.38
N PRO A 54 -7.16 5.74 -1.51
CA PRO A 54 -7.55 7.08 -1.94
C PRO A 54 -6.48 7.75 -2.78
N ARG A 55 -6.92 8.57 -3.73
CA ARG A 55 -6.06 9.31 -4.66
C ARG A 55 -6.36 10.80 -4.61
N TRP A 56 -5.31 11.59 -4.67
CA TRP A 56 -5.39 13.05 -4.76
C TRP A 56 -4.58 13.57 -5.94
N LEU A 57 -5.01 14.72 -6.45
CA LEU A 57 -4.32 15.53 -7.45
C LEU A 57 -3.86 16.85 -6.81
N CYS A 58 -2.57 17.14 -6.91
CA CYS A 58 -1.97 18.41 -6.60
C CYS A 58 -2.22 19.43 -7.72
N ARG A 59 -2.86 20.55 -7.37
CA ARG A 59 -3.12 21.69 -8.26
C ARG A 59 -1.92 22.63 -8.44
N LYS A 60 -0.77 22.33 -7.82
CA LYS A 60 0.48 23.13 -7.88
C LYS A 60 0.32 24.56 -7.36
N LYS A 61 -0.41 24.77 -6.27
CA LYS A 61 -0.57 26.08 -5.63
C LYS A 61 0.62 26.52 -4.77
N GLY A 62 1.57 25.63 -4.49
CA GLY A 62 2.79 25.91 -3.70
C GLY A 62 4.05 25.38 -4.38
N HIS A 63 5.12 25.16 -3.60
CA HIS A 63 6.43 24.74 -4.11
C HIS A 63 6.49 23.23 -4.38
N LEU A 64 6.23 22.83 -5.62
CA LEU A 64 6.28 21.42 -6.01
C LEU A 64 7.74 20.97 -6.27
N LYS A 65 8.24 20.06 -5.43
CA LYS A 65 9.61 19.49 -5.53
C LYS A 65 9.72 18.29 -6.48
N THR A 66 8.58 17.74 -6.93
CA THR A 66 8.50 16.51 -7.75
C THR A 66 7.76 16.75 -9.06
N ARG A 67 8.08 15.99 -10.10
CA ARG A 67 7.30 16.02 -11.35
C ARG A 67 5.89 15.43 -11.21
N HIS A 68 5.70 14.55 -10.23
CA HIS A 68 4.45 13.84 -10.02
C HIS A 68 3.40 14.77 -9.42
N ARG A 69 2.17 14.70 -9.94
CA ARG A 69 1.04 15.52 -9.48
C ARG A 69 -0.01 14.74 -8.72
N THR A 70 0.01 13.42 -8.83
CA THR A 70 -0.91 12.54 -8.13
C THR A 70 -0.18 11.86 -6.99
N PHE A 71 -0.90 11.63 -5.89
CA PHE A 71 -0.43 10.81 -4.79
C PHE A 71 -1.56 9.94 -4.27
N SER A 72 -1.18 8.85 -3.62
CA SER A 72 -2.11 7.94 -2.94
C SER A 72 -1.61 7.72 -1.52
N LEU A 73 -2.52 7.46 -0.60
CA LEU A 73 -2.16 7.08 0.76
C LEU A 73 -2.34 5.57 0.90
N LEU A 74 -1.23 4.87 1.13
CA LEU A 74 -1.25 3.44 1.39
C LEU A 74 -1.44 3.21 2.91
N PRO A 75 -2.21 2.18 3.32
CA PRO A 75 -2.46 1.84 4.72
C PRO A 75 -1.20 1.59 5.57
N SER A 76 -0.10 1.21 4.91
CA SER A 76 1.22 1.00 5.51
C SER A 76 2.30 1.23 4.44
N ALA A 77 3.57 1.02 4.79
CA ALA A 77 4.64 0.89 3.81
C ALA A 77 4.48 -0.44 3.04
N LEU A 78 3.43 -0.51 2.23
CA LEU A 78 3.26 -1.60 1.27
C LEU A 78 4.38 -1.53 0.26
N ILE A 79 4.94 -2.69 -0.06
CA ILE A 79 5.91 -2.78 -1.14
C ILE A 79 5.13 -2.48 -2.44
N PRO A 80 5.55 -1.51 -3.26
CA PRO A 80 4.80 -1.15 -4.46
C PRO A 80 4.52 -2.37 -5.34
N TYR A 81 3.25 -2.53 -5.74
CA TYR A 81 2.76 -3.65 -6.58
C TYR A 81 2.67 -5.02 -5.90
N HIS A 82 3.01 -5.12 -4.62
CA HIS A 82 2.84 -6.35 -3.84
C HIS A 82 1.68 -6.21 -2.86
N SER A 83 1.22 -7.35 -2.37
CA SER A 83 0.21 -7.49 -1.34
C SER A 83 0.80 -7.27 0.05
N HIS A 84 2.10 -7.48 0.24
CA HIS A 84 2.77 -7.44 1.55
C HIS A 84 3.34 -6.07 1.91
N ASP A 85 3.38 -5.80 3.22
CA ASP A 85 4.10 -4.67 3.80
C ASP A 85 5.61 -4.99 4.02
N LEU A 86 6.37 -3.98 4.44
CA LEU A 86 7.79 -4.12 4.77
C LEU A 86 8.08 -5.14 5.89
N SER A 87 7.09 -5.59 6.66
CA SER A 87 7.28 -6.60 7.70
C SER A 87 7.75 -7.92 7.10
N LEU A 88 7.26 -8.30 5.90
CA LEU A 88 7.71 -9.53 5.22
C LEU A 88 9.21 -9.48 4.90
N ILE A 89 9.70 -8.34 4.41
CA ILE A 89 11.14 -8.14 4.14
C ILE A 89 11.93 -8.26 5.45
N SER A 90 11.47 -7.57 6.51
CA SER A 90 12.14 -7.57 7.80
C SER A 90 12.25 -8.97 8.40
N GLU A 91 11.17 -9.75 8.35
CA GLU A 91 11.16 -11.13 8.84
C GLU A 91 12.05 -12.05 7.98
N THR A 92 12.08 -11.85 6.67
CA THR A 92 12.97 -12.61 5.76
C THR A 92 14.44 -12.38 6.11
N VAL A 93 14.82 -11.13 6.38
CA VAL A 93 16.19 -10.79 6.81
C VAL A 93 16.52 -11.43 8.15
N LYS A 94 15.60 -11.35 9.14
CA LYS A 94 15.80 -12.02 10.44
C LYS A 94 15.98 -13.53 10.28
N HIS A 95 15.17 -14.18 9.45
CA HIS A 95 15.29 -15.61 9.18
C HIS A 95 16.67 -15.97 8.60
N LYS A 96 17.18 -15.19 7.62
CA LYS A 96 18.54 -15.38 7.08
C LYS A 96 19.64 -15.21 8.13
N GLN A 97 19.49 -14.26 9.04
CA GLN A 97 20.46 -14.03 10.12
C GLN A 97 20.44 -15.17 11.16
N GLN A 98 19.25 -15.69 11.48
CA GLN A 98 19.06 -16.78 12.44
C GLN A 98 19.37 -18.16 11.85
N THR A 99 19.35 -18.29 10.52
CA THR A 99 19.71 -19.53 9.80
C THR A 99 20.81 -19.24 8.77
N PRO A 100 22.06 -19.00 9.23
CA PRO A 100 23.19 -18.78 8.33
C PRO A 100 23.36 -19.98 7.39
N GLY A 101 23.46 -19.72 6.08
CA GLY A 101 23.56 -20.76 5.06
C GLY A 101 22.23 -21.32 4.56
N ALA A 102 21.08 -20.78 5.01
CA ALA A 102 19.78 -21.14 4.45
C ALA A 102 19.80 -21.02 2.92
N THR A 103 19.39 -22.09 2.23
CA THR A 103 19.33 -22.14 0.77
C THR A 103 18.26 -21.20 0.24
N PHE A 104 18.30 -20.93 -1.06
CA PHE A 104 17.25 -20.17 -1.74
C PHE A 104 15.87 -20.82 -1.53
N GLU A 105 15.76 -22.14 -1.70
CA GLU A 105 14.50 -22.88 -1.52
C GLU A 105 13.97 -22.81 -0.08
N GLN A 106 14.84 -22.90 0.92
CA GLN A 106 14.43 -22.75 2.32
C GLN A 106 13.89 -21.34 2.60
N THR A 107 14.53 -20.33 2.03
CA THR A 107 14.08 -18.93 2.16
C THR A 107 12.76 -18.71 1.44
N LYS A 108 12.60 -19.27 0.24
CA LYS A 108 11.37 -19.22 -0.53
C LYS A 108 10.22 -19.92 0.19
N SER A 109 10.47 -21.08 0.80
CA SER A 109 9.48 -21.78 1.62
C SER A 109 9.07 -20.96 2.85
N PHE A 110 10.03 -20.33 3.55
CA PHE A 110 9.73 -19.41 4.66
C PHE A 110 8.83 -18.25 4.24
N ILE A 111 9.16 -17.59 3.12
CA ILE A 111 8.35 -16.48 2.57
C ILE A 111 6.97 -17.00 2.17
N SER A 112 6.87 -18.17 1.54
CA SER A 112 5.59 -18.77 1.09
C SER A 112 4.67 -19.16 2.25
N ASN A 113 5.24 -19.58 3.39
CA ASN A 113 4.47 -19.89 4.59
C ASN A 113 3.98 -18.64 5.34
N LYS A 114 4.65 -17.50 5.14
CA LYS A 114 4.35 -16.23 5.82
C LYS A 114 3.61 -15.22 4.95
N GLY A 115 3.70 -15.38 3.64
CA GLY A 115 3.07 -14.54 2.66
C GLY A 115 1.95 -15.24 1.90
N ILE A 116 1.24 -14.47 1.09
CA ILE A 116 0.28 -14.98 0.11
C ILE A 116 1.05 -15.45 -1.12
N GLU A 117 0.76 -16.67 -1.54
CA GLU A 117 1.43 -17.40 -2.62
C GLU A 117 1.47 -16.62 -3.96
N THR A 118 0.47 -15.78 -4.24
CA THR A 118 0.35 -14.99 -5.48
C THR A 118 1.43 -13.92 -5.67
N ASP A 119 2.12 -13.50 -4.60
CA ASP A 119 3.23 -12.53 -4.69
C ASP A 119 4.59 -13.20 -4.99
N ILE A 120 4.67 -14.54 -4.92
CA ILE A 120 5.93 -15.31 -4.97
C ILE A 120 6.10 -16.03 -6.32
N SER A 121 5.03 -16.13 -7.10
CA SER A 121 5.07 -16.53 -8.51
C SER A 121 5.64 -15.39 -9.37
N LEU A 122 6.98 -15.29 -9.40
CA LEU A 122 7.75 -14.61 -10.44
C LEU A 122 7.73 -15.43 -11.74
#